data_AF-A0AAW5JKA2-F1
#
_entry.id   AF-A0AAW5JKA2-F1
#
_cell.length_a   1.000
_cell.length_b   1.000
_cell.length_c   1.000
_cell.angle_alpha   90.00
_cell.angle_beta   90.00
_cell.angle_gamma   90.00
#
_symmetry.space_group_name_H-M   'P 1'
#
loop_
_entity.id
_entity.type
_entity.pdbx_description
1 polymer ?
#
loop_
_entity_poly.entity_id
_entity_poly.type
_entity_poly.pdbx_seq_one_letter_code
_entity_poly.pdbx_strand_id
1 'polypeptide(L)'
;MLTSRFPGEVSGADLPTLTNPAGAGDMASGKQAIGQDGGVVTGSLETQSALAVLADTVSAGTVQGQPAITVSGPLGNDCILRNGASVDVSAQASAFGNAEAMDVAAGKTFTSAAGLEATGTMPIIEAKIITLNCGQTHTIPAGCHSGSGKVKAASLASQTAGTAAAKDIASGKTAWVNGVKVTGSASASAITFDITNMTVRLTNLTGVPLSTTTGGTQIIEPLETQDLTGVNLLQGLDLAAAGGGTLSYSCTMQASGVLELVVMMV
;
A
#
# COMPACT_ATOMS: atom_id res chain seq x y z
N MET A 1 98.08 5.21 -71.53
CA MET A 1 96.65 4.88 -71.72
C MET A 1 96.39 3.54 -71.05
N LEU A 2 95.82 3.52 -69.84
CA LEU A 2 95.36 2.28 -69.21
C LEU A 2 94.05 1.86 -69.91
N THR A 3 94.13 0.86 -70.79
CA THR A 3 92.97 0.24 -71.40
C THR A 3 92.32 -0.72 -70.41
N SER A 4 91.03 -0.52 -70.19
CA SER A 4 90.13 -1.33 -69.36
C SER A 4 90.38 -2.84 -69.50
N ARG A 5 90.74 -3.52 -68.40
CA ARG A 5 91.01 -4.97 -68.32
C ARG A 5 89.84 -5.78 -67.73
N PHE A 6 88.59 -5.46 -68.04
CA PHE A 6 87.44 -6.29 -67.63
C PHE A 6 86.64 -6.80 -68.84
N PRO A 7 86.95 -7.99 -69.40
CA PRO A 7 86.18 -8.61 -70.48
C PRO A 7 85.01 -9.47 -69.96
N GLY A 8 84.32 -9.03 -68.91
CA GLY A 8 83.15 -9.72 -68.36
C GLY A 8 81.89 -8.90 -68.59
N GLU A 9 80.97 -9.41 -69.41
CA GLU A 9 79.59 -8.91 -69.44
C GLU A 9 78.84 -9.56 -68.28
N VAL A 10 78.39 -8.74 -67.33
CA VAL A 10 77.43 -9.18 -66.31
C VAL A 10 76.04 -8.92 -66.89
N SER A 11 75.38 -9.97 -67.35
CA SER A 11 73.99 -9.91 -67.83
C SER A 11 73.10 -10.64 -66.83
N GLY A 12 72.16 -9.89 -66.22
CA GLY A 12 71.13 -10.43 -65.34
C GLY A 12 69.90 -10.86 -66.14
N ALA A 13 69.08 -11.75 -65.59
CA ALA A 13 67.78 -12.05 -66.19
C ALA A 13 66.88 -10.81 -66.15
N ASP A 14 66.18 -10.54 -67.24
CA ASP A 14 65.17 -9.47 -67.30
C ASP A 14 64.04 -9.75 -66.31
N LEU A 15 63.59 -8.70 -65.61
CA LEU A 15 62.42 -8.81 -64.74
C LEU A 15 61.15 -9.05 -65.56
N PRO A 16 60.19 -9.83 -65.05
CA PRO A 16 58.92 -10.03 -65.72
C PRO A 16 58.17 -8.71 -65.86
N THR A 17 57.49 -8.53 -67.00
CA THR A 17 56.67 -7.33 -67.24
C THR A 17 55.42 -7.37 -66.35
N LEU A 18 55.13 -6.26 -65.67
CA LEU A 18 53.93 -6.10 -64.86
C LEU A 18 52.79 -5.52 -65.72
N THR A 19 51.63 -6.17 -65.70
CA THR A 19 50.43 -5.76 -66.44
C THR A 19 49.61 -4.69 -65.70
N ASN A 20 49.69 -4.65 -64.38
CA ASN A 20 49.07 -3.63 -63.55
C ASN A 20 50.01 -3.24 -62.40
N PRO A 21 51.12 -2.54 -62.71
CA PRO A 21 52.13 -2.20 -61.73
C PRO A 21 51.52 -1.38 -60.59
N ALA A 22 51.96 -1.72 -59.38
CA ALA A 22 51.67 -0.98 -58.17
C ALA A 22 52.35 0.39 -58.17
N GLY A 23 51.65 1.36 -57.58
CA GLY A 23 52.23 2.67 -57.30
C GLY A 23 52.82 2.71 -55.89
N ALA A 24 53.55 3.78 -55.58
CA ALA A 24 54.19 3.96 -54.27
C ALA A 24 53.22 3.93 -53.06
N GLY A 25 51.91 4.10 -53.29
CA GLY A 25 50.91 4.13 -52.25
C GLY A 25 49.96 2.93 -52.19
N ASP A 26 50.13 1.87 -52.99
CA ASP A 26 49.07 0.86 -53.11
C ASP A 26 49.47 -0.51 -53.68
N MET A 27 49.04 -1.58 -53.00
CA MET A 27 49.08 -2.99 -53.43
C MET A 27 47.69 -3.66 -53.25
N ALA A 28 46.60 -2.95 -53.54
CA ALA A 28 45.24 -3.51 -53.56
C ALA A 28 45.09 -4.65 -54.58
N SER A 29 43.93 -5.33 -54.55
CA SER A 29 43.62 -6.47 -55.40
C SER A 29 43.97 -6.22 -56.86
N GLY A 30 44.78 -7.11 -57.44
CA GLY A 30 45.22 -7.04 -58.83
C GLY A 30 46.40 -6.10 -59.10
N LYS A 31 46.88 -5.31 -58.14
CA LYS A 31 48.13 -4.54 -58.28
C LYS A 31 49.35 -5.44 -58.16
N GLN A 32 50.35 -5.21 -58.99
CA GLN A 32 51.49 -6.09 -59.13
C GLN A 32 52.80 -5.42 -58.71
N ALA A 33 53.69 -6.18 -58.07
CA ALA A 33 55.06 -5.80 -57.75
C ALA A 33 56.01 -6.98 -58.03
N ILE A 34 57.32 -6.72 -58.03
CA ILE A 34 58.34 -7.76 -58.15
C ILE A 34 58.78 -8.19 -56.75
N GLY A 35 58.65 -9.49 -56.47
CA GLY A 35 59.09 -10.12 -55.23
C GLY A 35 60.61 -10.24 -55.16
N GLN A 36 61.11 -10.56 -53.97
CA GLN A 36 62.55 -10.76 -53.72
C GLN A 36 63.16 -11.93 -54.52
N ASP A 37 62.33 -12.86 -54.98
CA ASP A 37 62.68 -13.98 -55.85
C ASP A 37 62.66 -13.61 -57.34
N GLY A 38 62.34 -12.35 -57.67
CA GLY A 38 62.16 -11.87 -59.03
C GLY A 38 60.80 -12.20 -59.64
N GLY A 39 59.91 -12.88 -58.91
CA GLY A 39 58.56 -13.25 -59.35
C GLY A 39 57.55 -12.09 -59.24
N VAL A 40 56.39 -12.23 -59.90
CA VAL A 40 55.31 -11.25 -59.79
C VAL A 40 54.47 -11.54 -58.55
N VAL A 41 54.41 -10.59 -57.63
CA VAL A 41 53.50 -10.59 -56.47
C VAL A 41 52.27 -9.77 -56.83
N THR A 42 51.07 -10.35 -56.66
CA THR A 42 49.80 -9.66 -56.93
C THR A 42 49.06 -9.43 -55.62
N GLY A 43 48.65 -8.19 -55.38
CA GLY A 43 47.82 -7.81 -54.25
C GLY A 43 46.49 -8.55 -54.27
N SER A 44 45.98 -8.89 -53.09
CA SER A 44 44.73 -9.64 -52.91
C SER A 44 43.65 -8.88 -52.12
N LEU A 45 44.00 -7.76 -51.48
CA LEU A 45 43.07 -7.01 -50.63
C LEU A 45 42.09 -6.19 -51.46
N GLU A 46 40.80 -6.46 -51.32
CA GLU A 46 39.76 -5.70 -52.01
C GLU A 46 39.62 -4.29 -51.41
N THR A 47 39.49 -3.28 -52.27
CA THR A 47 39.13 -1.92 -51.81
C THR A 47 37.62 -1.82 -51.70
N GLN A 48 37.11 -1.55 -50.50
CA GLN A 48 35.67 -1.42 -50.26
C GLN A 48 35.26 0.05 -50.21
N SER A 49 34.10 0.35 -50.81
CA SER A 49 33.48 1.68 -50.73
C SER A 49 32.64 1.86 -49.46
N ALA A 50 32.17 0.76 -48.88
CA ALA A 50 31.43 0.72 -47.62
C ALA A 50 31.75 -0.57 -46.87
N LEU A 51 31.79 -0.50 -45.54
CA LEU A 51 31.90 -1.66 -44.67
C LEU A 51 30.64 -1.82 -43.81
N ALA A 52 30.05 -3.02 -43.84
CA ALA A 52 28.92 -3.40 -42.99
C ALA A 52 29.36 -4.52 -42.03
N VAL A 53 29.03 -4.35 -40.75
CA VAL A 53 29.29 -5.36 -39.71
C VAL A 53 28.09 -6.30 -39.62
N LEU A 54 28.29 -7.58 -39.95
CA LEU A 54 27.26 -8.61 -40.08
C LEU A 54 27.17 -9.49 -38.82
N ALA A 55 26.95 -8.89 -37.66
CA ALA A 55 26.48 -9.57 -36.46
C ALA A 55 26.15 -8.49 -35.43
N ASP A 56 24.86 -8.30 -35.17
CA ASP A 56 24.33 -7.15 -34.44
C ASP A 56 24.46 -7.33 -32.91
N THR A 57 25.68 -7.55 -32.43
CA THR A 57 25.91 -7.65 -30.99
C THR A 57 26.01 -6.24 -30.42
N VAL A 58 24.87 -5.72 -30.00
CA VAL A 58 24.81 -4.52 -29.16
C VAL A 58 25.18 -4.92 -27.73
N SER A 59 26.25 -4.35 -27.20
CA SER A 59 26.67 -4.60 -25.83
C SER A 59 27.04 -3.31 -25.09
N ALA A 60 26.88 -3.31 -23.78
CA ALA A 60 27.50 -2.31 -22.94
C ALA A 60 29.01 -2.56 -22.90
N GLY A 61 29.79 -1.51 -23.13
CA GLY A 61 31.24 -1.57 -23.13
C GLY A 61 31.86 -0.25 -22.71
N THR A 62 33.13 -0.06 -23.04
CA THR A 62 33.80 1.23 -22.85
C THR A 62 34.59 1.63 -24.08
N VAL A 63 34.65 2.92 -24.36
CA VAL A 63 35.51 3.52 -25.38
C VAL A 63 36.35 4.58 -24.69
N GLN A 64 37.67 4.43 -24.77
CA GLN A 64 38.64 5.30 -24.06
C GLN A 64 38.35 5.43 -22.55
N GLY A 65 37.82 4.36 -21.93
CA GLY A 65 37.49 4.33 -20.50
C GLY A 65 36.14 4.96 -20.11
N GLN A 66 35.37 5.48 -21.06
CA GLN A 66 34.01 5.97 -20.81
C GLN A 66 32.96 4.92 -21.14
N PRO A 67 31.82 4.85 -20.41
CA PRO A 67 30.71 3.97 -20.76
C PRO A 67 30.24 4.22 -22.19
N ALA A 68 30.10 3.15 -22.95
CA ALA A 68 29.67 3.22 -24.34
C ALA A 68 28.70 2.08 -24.65
N ILE A 69 27.83 2.31 -25.61
CA ILE A 69 27.16 1.23 -26.32
C ILE A 69 28.08 0.86 -27.48
N THR A 70 28.52 -0.39 -27.50
CA THR A 70 29.39 -0.92 -28.55
C THR A 70 28.55 -1.75 -29.50
N VAL A 71 28.66 -1.44 -30.78
CA VAL A 71 28.12 -2.25 -31.87
C VAL A 71 29.34 -2.73 -32.65
N SER A 72 29.59 -4.03 -32.63
CA SER A 72 30.80 -4.60 -33.23
C SER A 72 30.58 -6.03 -33.69
N GLY A 73 31.43 -6.44 -34.62
CA GLY A 73 31.41 -7.77 -35.21
C GLY A 73 32.60 -7.94 -36.15
N PRO A 74 32.97 -9.19 -36.45
CA PRO A 74 34.12 -9.47 -37.30
C PRO A 74 33.86 -9.05 -38.76
N LEU A 75 34.93 -8.76 -39.48
CA LEU A 75 34.89 -8.61 -40.94
C LEU A 75 34.78 -9.99 -41.59
N GLY A 76 34.06 -10.08 -42.71
CA GLY A 76 33.95 -11.33 -43.47
C GLY A 76 35.22 -11.68 -44.25
N ASN A 77 35.96 -10.68 -44.73
CA ASN A 77 37.21 -10.83 -45.49
C ASN A 77 38.14 -9.64 -45.18
N ASP A 78 39.44 -9.82 -45.45
CA ASP A 78 40.40 -8.72 -45.40
C ASP A 78 40.09 -7.68 -46.49
N CYS A 79 40.11 -6.40 -46.14
CA CYS A 79 39.81 -5.32 -47.09
C CYS A 79 40.57 -4.03 -46.77
N ILE A 80 40.63 -3.14 -47.75
CA ILE A 80 41.16 -1.78 -47.63
C ILE A 80 40.00 -0.78 -47.65
N LEU A 81 39.93 0.08 -46.64
CA LEU A 81 39.09 1.28 -46.63
C LEU A 81 39.98 2.50 -46.91
N ARG A 82 39.67 3.25 -47.96
CA ARG A 82 40.42 4.47 -48.32
C ARG A 82 39.74 5.71 -47.79
N ASN A 83 40.47 6.83 -47.82
CA ASN A 83 39.90 8.13 -47.51
C ASN A 83 38.68 8.39 -48.39
N GLY A 84 37.56 8.78 -47.76
CA GLY A 84 36.26 8.95 -48.41
C GLY A 84 35.36 7.71 -48.44
N ALA A 85 35.85 6.53 -48.03
CA ALA A 85 34.99 5.37 -47.78
C ALA A 85 34.16 5.58 -46.51
N SER A 86 32.94 5.03 -46.47
CA SER A 86 32.08 5.07 -45.30
C SER A 86 32.16 3.78 -44.48
N VAL A 87 31.91 3.92 -43.18
CA VAL A 87 31.70 2.78 -42.28
C VAL A 87 30.35 2.98 -41.62
N ASP A 88 29.41 2.11 -41.96
CA ASP A 88 28.07 2.14 -41.39
C ASP A 88 27.96 1.01 -40.37
N VAL A 89 27.80 1.38 -39.11
CA VAL A 89 27.58 0.44 -38.01
C VAL A 89 26.14 0.64 -37.55
N SER A 90 25.29 -0.32 -37.89
CA SER A 90 23.87 -0.27 -37.61
C SER A 90 23.48 -1.35 -36.62
N ALA A 91 22.52 -1.02 -35.76
CA ALA A 91 21.83 -1.99 -34.93
C ALA A 91 20.32 -1.83 -35.06
N GLN A 92 19.58 -2.93 -35.00
CA GLN A 92 18.12 -2.88 -34.99
C GLN A 92 17.63 -2.18 -33.71
N ALA A 93 16.64 -1.30 -33.82
CA ALA A 93 16.11 -0.55 -32.68
C ALA A 93 15.59 -1.47 -31.54
N SER A 94 15.13 -2.69 -31.89
CA SER A 94 14.73 -3.72 -30.95
C SER A 94 15.86 -4.22 -30.02
N ALA A 95 17.12 -3.97 -30.37
CA ALA A 95 18.27 -4.30 -29.53
C ALA A 95 18.39 -3.38 -28.29
N PHE A 96 17.70 -2.24 -28.28
CA PHE A 96 17.80 -1.22 -27.22
C PHE A 96 16.66 -1.28 -26.19
N GLY A 97 15.87 -2.36 -26.16
CA GLY A 97 14.74 -2.53 -25.24
C GLY A 97 13.42 -1.93 -25.74
N ASN A 98 12.39 -1.93 -24.89
CA ASN A 98 11.00 -1.67 -25.29
C ASN A 98 10.30 -0.53 -24.54
N ALA A 99 11.05 0.32 -23.81
CA ALA A 99 10.45 1.47 -23.13
C ALA A 99 9.80 2.42 -24.14
N GLU A 100 8.60 2.89 -23.84
CA GLU A 100 7.94 4.00 -24.56
C GLU A 100 8.19 5.33 -23.83
N ALA A 101 7.90 6.45 -24.49
CA ALA A 101 8.05 7.77 -23.89
C ALA A 101 7.24 7.89 -22.58
N MET A 102 6.06 7.26 -22.52
CA MET A 102 5.22 7.26 -21.32
C MET A 102 5.76 6.44 -20.15
N ASP A 103 6.77 5.59 -20.38
CA ASP A 103 7.42 4.78 -19.34
C ASP A 103 8.60 5.51 -18.68
N VAL A 104 9.12 6.54 -19.33
CA VAL A 104 10.31 7.27 -18.89
C VAL A 104 9.93 8.64 -18.34
N ALA A 105 10.54 9.01 -17.22
CA ALA A 105 10.38 10.30 -16.54
C ALA A 105 10.47 11.49 -17.50
N ALA A 106 9.55 12.45 -17.36
CA ALA A 106 9.46 13.63 -18.21
C ALA A 106 10.79 14.39 -18.29
N GLY A 107 11.24 14.67 -19.51
CA GLY A 107 12.48 15.41 -19.76
C GLY A 107 13.77 14.59 -19.61
N LYS A 108 13.69 13.29 -19.29
CA LYS A 108 14.84 12.36 -19.41
C LYS A 108 14.87 11.78 -20.82
N THR A 109 16.07 11.55 -21.35
CA THR A 109 16.24 10.90 -22.64
C THR A 109 16.53 9.41 -22.47
N PHE A 110 16.12 8.61 -23.45
CA PHE A 110 16.38 7.17 -23.49
C PHE A 110 16.55 6.71 -24.95
N THR A 111 17.10 5.50 -25.15
CA THR A 111 17.16 4.85 -26.46
C THR A 111 16.52 3.48 -26.34
N SER A 112 15.55 3.17 -27.21
CA SER A 112 14.82 1.90 -27.25
C SER A 112 14.30 1.64 -28.66
N ALA A 113 13.43 0.63 -28.82
CA ALA A 113 12.63 0.45 -30.02
C ALA A 113 11.80 1.69 -30.42
N ALA A 114 11.53 2.61 -29.48
CA ALA A 114 10.83 3.86 -29.73
C ALA A 114 11.69 4.93 -30.45
N GLY A 115 13.02 4.77 -30.47
CA GLY A 115 13.95 5.68 -31.15
C GLY A 115 15.25 5.95 -30.39
N LEU A 116 16.13 6.70 -31.04
CA LEU A 116 17.38 7.20 -30.48
C LEU A 116 17.14 8.53 -29.75
N GLU A 117 17.64 8.65 -28.51
CA GLU A 117 17.49 9.87 -27.69
C GLU A 117 16.04 10.36 -27.58
N ALA A 118 15.09 9.43 -27.52
CA ALA A 118 13.69 9.75 -27.30
C ALA A 118 13.50 10.43 -25.94
N THR A 119 12.61 11.42 -25.86
CA THR A 119 12.32 12.13 -24.61
C THR A 119 11.15 11.48 -23.89
N GLY A 120 11.35 11.15 -22.61
CA GLY A 120 10.31 10.64 -21.73
C GLY A 120 9.23 11.69 -21.44
N THR A 121 8.02 11.21 -21.18
CA THR A 121 6.81 12.02 -20.94
C THR A 121 6.09 11.64 -19.64
N MET A 122 6.57 10.66 -18.87
CA MET A 122 5.93 10.27 -17.61
C MET A 122 5.97 11.44 -16.62
N PRO A 123 4.82 11.96 -16.13
CA PRO A 123 4.81 13.11 -15.24
C PRO A 123 5.62 12.88 -13.97
N ILE A 124 6.37 13.90 -13.54
CA ILE A 124 7.03 13.91 -12.22
C ILE A 124 6.00 14.36 -11.18
N ILE A 125 5.83 13.55 -10.13
CA ILE A 125 4.95 13.86 -9.01
C ILE A 125 5.81 14.33 -7.83
N GLU A 126 5.68 15.62 -7.54
CA GLU A 126 6.36 16.27 -6.44
C GLU A 126 5.94 15.72 -5.08
N ALA A 127 6.87 15.76 -4.12
CA ALA A 127 6.64 15.25 -2.78
C ALA A 127 5.51 16.03 -2.09
N LYS A 128 4.45 15.31 -1.72
CA LYS A 128 3.34 15.87 -0.94
C LYS A 128 3.09 15.03 0.29
N ILE A 129 2.89 15.69 1.43
CA ILE A 129 2.37 15.06 2.64
C ILE A 129 0.86 15.31 2.69
N ILE A 130 0.09 14.23 2.61
CA ILE A 130 -1.37 14.26 2.69
C ILE A 130 -1.78 13.65 4.01
N THR A 131 -2.70 14.29 4.73
CA THR A 131 -3.29 13.75 5.95
C THR A 131 -4.74 13.36 5.68
N LEU A 132 -5.10 12.11 5.95
CA LEU A 132 -6.45 11.57 5.78
C LEU A 132 -7.17 11.48 7.13
N ASN A 133 -8.38 12.01 7.16
CA ASN A 133 -9.35 11.72 8.21
C ASN A 133 -10.08 10.40 7.92
N CYS A 134 -10.81 9.88 8.91
CA CYS A 134 -11.58 8.67 8.81
C CYS A 134 -12.63 8.78 7.70
N GLY A 135 -12.70 7.76 6.85
CA GLY A 135 -13.59 7.73 5.69
C GLY A 135 -13.12 8.56 4.49
N GLN A 136 -11.99 9.28 4.57
CA GLN A 136 -11.41 9.97 3.42
C GLN A 136 -10.55 9.03 2.57
N THR A 137 -10.54 9.29 1.28
CA THR A 137 -9.71 8.59 0.29
C THR A 137 -8.84 9.59 -0.46
N HIS A 138 -7.68 9.14 -0.92
CA HIS A 138 -6.83 9.94 -1.80
C HIS A 138 -6.38 9.12 -3.00
N THR A 139 -6.64 9.66 -4.20
CA THR A 139 -6.16 9.07 -5.46
C THR A 139 -4.71 9.50 -5.68
N ILE A 140 -3.82 8.52 -5.72
CA ILE A 140 -2.42 8.74 -6.08
C ILE A 140 -2.36 8.91 -7.60
N PRO A 141 -1.88 10.06 -8.12
CA PRO A 141 -1.76 10.26 -9.56
C PRO A 141 -0.73 9.30 -10.16
N ALA A 142 -0.97 8.85 -11.38
CA ALA A 142 0.01 8.10 -12.16
C ALA A 142 1.20 9.01 -12.49
N GLY A 143 2.41 8.46 -12.40
CA GLY A 143 3.65 9.18 -12.69
C GLY A 143 4.82 8.71 -11.84
N CYS A 144 5.97 9.35 -12.04
CA CYS A 144 7.18 9.13 -11.26
C CYS A 144 7.10 9.90 -9.95
N HIS A 145 6.89 9.21 -8.83
CA HIS A 145 6.90 9.84 -7.50
C HIS A 145 8.34 10.05 -7.02
N SER A 146 8.64 11.24 -6.51
CA SER A 146 9.97 11.62 -5.96
C SER A 146 10.41 10.82 -4.71
N GLY A 147 9.63 9.85 -4.26
CA GLY A 147 9.92 8.98 -3.11
C GLY A 147 9.82 9.63 -1.73
N SER A 148 9.66 10.96 -1.66
CA SER A 148 9.60 11.71 -0.39
C SER A 148 8.17 12.08 0.07
N GLY A 149 7.16 11.78 -0.75
CA GLY A 149 5.75 11.96 -0.39
C GLY A 149 5.30 11.01 0.73
N LYS A 150 4.27 11.39 1.48
CA LYS A 150 3.68 10.57 2.55
C LYS A 150 2.17 10.71 2.60
N VAL A 151 1.47 9.61 2.83
CA VAL A 151 0.06 9.62 3.24
C VAL A 151 0.03 9.29 4.73
N LYS A 152 -0.42 10.25 5.54
CA LYS A 152 -0.55 10.15 6.99
C LYS A 152 -2.03 9.98 7.35
N ALA A 153 -2.32 9.20 8.37
CA ALA A 153 -3.61 9.28 9.04
C ALA A 153 -3.59 10.46 10.02
N ALA A 154 -4.70 11.18 10.13
CA ALA A 154 -4.95 12.04 11.28
C ALA A 154 -4.97 11.19 12.55
N SER A 155 -4.63 11.78 13.70
CA SER A 155 -4.61 11.04 14.95
C SER A 155 -6.02 10.57 15.32
N LEU A 156 -6.13 9.46 16.05
CA LEU A 156 -7.44 9.03 16.56
C LEU A 156 -8.02 10.08 17.52
N ALA A 157 -7.15 10.74 18.29
CA ALA A 157 -7.53 11.79 19.22
C ALA A 157 -8.19 12.99 18.55
N SER A 158 -7.67 13.45 17.41
CA SER A 158 -8.26 14.58 16.68
C SER A 158 -9.63 14.28 16.08
N GLN A 159 -10.05 13.01 16.07
CA GLN A 159 -11.26 12.54 15.41
C GLN A 159 -12.28 11.94 16.38
N THR A 160 -11.92 11.84 17.66
CA THR A 160 -12.78 11.27 18.72
C THR A 160 -12.86 12.23 19.90
N ALA A 161 -12.89 13.53 19.63
CA ALA A 161 -13.02 14.55 20.66
C ALA A 161 -14.29 14.33 21.48
N GLY A 162 -14.16 14.24 22.79
CA GLY A 162 -15.28 13.97 23.69
C GLY A 162 -14.93 14.23 25.15
N THR A 163 -15.96 14.34 25.97
CA THR A 163 -15.86 14.67 27.41
C THR A 163 -16.33 13.55 28.33
N ALA A 164 -16.84 12.45 27.78
CA ALA A 164 -17.37 11.34 28.57
C ALA A 164 -16.27 10.65 29.38
N ALA A 165 -16.47 10.58 30.70
CA ALA A 165 -15.68 9.75 31.60
C ALA A 165 -16.30 8.36 31.74
N ALA A 166 -15.57 7.41 32.33
CA ALA A 166 -16.06 6.06 32.57
C ALA A 166 -17.41 6.03 33.32
N LYS A 167 -17.60 6.93 34.30
CA LYS A 167 -18.85 7.08 35.07
C LYS A 167 -20.05 7.57 34.25
N ASP A 168 -19.82 8.13 33.06
CA ASP A 168 -20.87 8.63 32.17
C ASP A 168 -21.30 7.57 31.16
N ILE A 169 -20.58 6.45 31.07
CA ILE A 169 -20.80 5.36 30.12
C ILE A 169 -21.29 4.12 30.89
N ALA A 170 -22.37 3.49 30.42
CA ALA A 170 -22.94 2.29 31.04
C ALA A 170 -21.90 1.18 31.24
N SER A 171 -21.97 0.50 32.39
CA SER A 171 -21.09 -0.62 32.73
C SER A 171 -21.04 -1.68 31.61
N GLY A 172 -19.83 -2.09 31.24
CA GLY A 172 -19.58 -3.05 30.17
C GLY A 172 -19.65 -2.49 28.73
N LYS A 173 -20.03 -1.22 28.54
CA LYS A 173 -19.95 -0.55 27.23
C LYS A 173 -18.62 0.18 27.08
N THR A 174 -18.22 0.48 25.84
CA THR A 174 -16.97 1.18 25.55
C THR A 174 -17.17 2.29 24.54
N ALA A 175 -16.42 3.38 24.68
CA ALA A 175 -16.35 4.47 23.70
C ALA A 175 -14.89 4.86 23.45
N TRP A 176 -14.62 5.52 22.34
CA TRP A 176 -13.32 6.17 22.10
C TRP A 176 -13.46 7.66 22.40
N VAL A 177 -12.63 8.18 23.30
CA VAL A 177 -12.64 9.58 23.74
C VAL A 177 -11.21 10.10 23.72
N ASN A 178 -10.98 11.17 22.96
CA ASN A 178 -9.66 11.79 22.74
C ASN A 178 -8.56 10.76 22.38
N GLY A 179 -8.93 9.75 21.59
CA GLY A 179 -7.99 8.73 21.08
C GLY A 179 -7.76 7.55 22.00
N VAL A 180 -8.43 7.49 23.16
CA VAL A 180 -8.30 6.40 24.13
C VAL A 180 -9.62 5.67 24.28
N LYS A 181 -9.56 4.34 24.39
CA LYS A 181 -10.73 3.52 24.67
C LYS A 181 -11.11 3.68 26.15
N VAL A 182 -12.31 4.20 26.40
CA VAL A 182 -12.90 4.34 27.73
C VAL A 182 -13.93 3.23 27.92
N THR A 183 -13.78 2.44 28.99
CA THR A 183 -14.76 1.44 29.41
C THR A 183 -15.67 2.03 30.48
N GLY A 184 -16.98 1.87 30.31
CA GLY A 184 -17.99 2.42 31.19
C GLY A 184 -18.03 1.73 32.55
N SER A 185 -18.35 2.52 33.58
CA SER A 185 -18.56 2.09 34.96
C SER A 185 -19.86 2.62 35.55
N ALA A 186 -20.68 3.34 34.77
CA ALA A 186 -21.98 3.81 35.24
C ALA A 186 -22.87 2.63 35.60
N SER A 187 -23.34 2.61 36.84
CA SER A 187 -24.27 1.62 37.38
C SER A 187 -25.48 2.35 37.94
N ALA A 188 -26.67 1.79 37.77
CA ALA A 188 -27.86 2.34 38.39
C ALA A 188 -27.70 2.26 39.91
N SER A 189 -27.95 3.37 40.61
CA SER A 189 -28.13 3.32 42.06
C SER A 189 -29.38 2.51 42.35
N ALA A 190 -29.31 1.59 43.32
CA ALA A 190 -30.50 0.96 43.84
C ALA A 190 -31.44 2.05 44.37
N ILE A 191 -32.69 2.05 43.92
CA ILE A 191 -33.73 2.84 44.57
C ILE A 191 -34.11 2.06 45.83
N THR A 192 -33.58 2.48 46.97
CA THR A 192 -33.98 1.93 48.27
C THR A 192 -35.22 2.67 48.75
N PHE A 193 -36.36 1.98 48.79
CA PHE A 193 -37.54 2.46 49.49
C PHE A 193 -37.43 2.06 50.97
N ASP A 194 -37.29 3.04 51.86
CA ASP A 194 -37.41 2.81 53.29
C ASP A 194 -38.91 2.78 53.66
N ILE A 195 -39.44 1.58 53.88
CA ILE A 195 -40.83 1.36 54.31
C ILE A 195 -40.94 1.09 55.81
N THR A 196 -39.85 1.28 56.57
CA THR A 196 -39.76 0.96 58.00
C THR A 196 -40.82 1.70 58.82
N ASN A 197 -41.25 2.88 58.37
CA ASN A 197 -42.23 3.73 59.05
C ASN A 197 -43.52 3.95 58.23
N MET A 198 -43.91 2.99 57.38
CA MET A 198 -45.17 3.11 56.66
C MET A 198 -46.37 2.93 57.61
N THR A 199 -47.09 4.01 57.91
CA THR A 199 -48.34 3.96 58.67
C THR A 199 -49.47 3.46 57.78
N VAL A 200 -49.96 2.25 58.03
CA VAL A 200 -51.19 1.73 57.40
C VAL A 200 -52.40 2.24 58.19
N ARG A 201 -53.17 3.17 57.61
CA ARG A 201 -54.45 3.64 58.18
C ARG A 201 -55.62 2.88 57.56
N LEU A 202 -56.25 2.02 58.35
CA LEU A 202 -57.55 1.44 58.02
C LEU A 202 -58.64 2.37 58.57
N THR A 203 -59.57 2.81 57.72
CA THR A 203 -60.74 3.61 58.13
C THR A 203 -62.01 2.91 57.69
N ASN A 204 -63.11 3.06 58.44
CA ASN A 204 -64.41 2.42 58.19
C ASN A 204 -64.46 0.88 58.29
N LEU A 205 -63.78 0.27 59.26
CA LEU A 205 -64.04 -1.13 59.62
C LEU A 205 -65.39 -1.23 60.36
N THR A 206 -66.51 -1.33 59.64
CA THR A 206 -67.83 -1.50 60.26
C THR A 206 -68.10 -2.99 60.50
N GLY A 207 -67.93 -3.44 61.75
CA GLY A 207 -68.63 -4.63 62.25
C GLY A 207 -67.83 -5.93 62.46
N VAL A 208 -66.50 -5.96 62.32
CA VAL A 208 -65.69 -7.14 62.71
C VAL A 208 -64.46 -6.70 63.50
N PRO A 209 -64.18 -7.28 64.68
CA PRO A 209 -62.92 -7.02 65.39
C PRO A 209 -61.74 -7.55 64.57
N LEU A 210 -60.76 -6.69 64.30
CA LEU A 210 -59.48 -7.08 63.71
C LEU A 210 -58.62 -7.72 64.81
N SER A 211 -58.48 -9.06 64.80
CA SER A 211 -57.54 -9.74 65.69
C SER A 211 -56.16 -9.82 65.02
N THR A 212 -55.14 -9.20 65.61
CA THR A 212 -53.74 -9.43 65.24
C THR A 212 -53.17 -10.54 66.11
N THR A 213 -52.61 -11.59 65.49
CA THR A 213 -51.94 -12.67 66.22
C THR A 213 -50.52 -12.25 66.56
N THR A 214 -50.39 -11.37 67.56
CA THR A 214 -49.13 -11.18 68.27
C THR A 214 -49.41 -11.25 69.77
N GLY A 215 -49.51 -12.47 70.31
CA GLY A 215 -49.27 -12.78 71.72
C GLY A 215 -50.15 -12.11 72.80
N GLY A 216 -51.23 -11.41 72.46
CA GLY A 216 -52.14 -10.83 73.45
C GLY A 216 -53.30 -10.06 72.80
N THR A 217 -54.48 -10.12 73.43
CA THR A 217 -55.65 -9.32 73.03
C THR A 217 -55.32 -7.83 73.19
N GLN A 218 -55.38 -7.07 72.11
CA GLN A 218 -55.40 -5.61 72.16
C GLN A 218 -56.77 -5.10 71.72
N ILE A 219 -57.39 -4.28 72.54
CA ILE A 219 -58.64 -3.58 72.24
C ILE A 219 -58.26 -2.19 71.77
N ILE A 220 -58.59 -1.84 70.53
CA ILE A 220 -58.44 -0.48 70.00
C ILE A 220 -59.83 0.16 70.05
N GLU A 221 -59.96 1.20 70.87
CA GLU A 221 -61.20 1.98 71.00
C GLU A 221 -61.41 2.90 69.77
N PRO A 222 -62.63 3.37 69.50
CA PRO A 222 -62.88 4.31 68.41
C PRO A 222 -62.01 5.58 68.53
N LEU A 223 -61.39 5.99 67.42
CA LEU A 223 -60.57 7.21 67.26
C LEU A 223 -59.16 7.19 67.88
N GLU A 224 -58.68 6.05 68.37
CA GLU A 224 -57.29 5.93 68.82
C GLU A 224 -56.34 5.60 67.66
N THR A 225 -55.16 6.22 67.64
CA THR A 225 -54.07 5.88 66.70
C THR A 225 -53.11 4.96 67.42
N GLN A 226 -52.92 3.75 66.90
CA GLN A 226 -51.97 2.80 67.44
C GLN A 226 -50.87 2.48 66.44
N ASP A 227 -49.62 2.68 66.86
CA ASP A 227 -48.44 2.33 66.07
C ASP A 227 -48.14 0.83 66.23
N LEU A 228 -48.50 0.04 65.22
CA LEU A 228 -48.16 -1.37 65.15
C LEU A 228 -46.78 -1.52 64.52
N THR A 229 -45.77 -1.82 65.35
CA THR A 229 -44.41 -2.11 64.88
C THR A 229 -44.27 -3.60 64.55
N GLY A 230 -43.72 -3.91 63.37
CA GLY A 230 -43.32 -5.28 63.00
C GLY A 230 -44.34 -6.14 62.22
N VAL A 231 -45.38 -5.57 61.60
CA VAL A 231 -46.33 -6.35 60.78
C VAL A 231 -45.66 -6.80 59.46
N ASN A 232 -45.40 -8.10 59.33
CA ASN A 232 -44.90 -8.71 58.09
C ASN A 232 -46.08 -9.03 57.16
N LEU A 233 -46.32 -8.16 56.18
CA LEU A 233 -47.41 -8.30 55.19
C LEU A 233 -47.21 -9.45 54.18
N LEU A 234 -46.08 -10.17 54.21
CA LEU A 234 -45.75 -11.23 53.25
C LEU A 234 -46.05 -12.65 53.74
N GLN A 235 -46.34 -12.83 55.04
CA GLN A 235 -46.86 -14.09 55.57
C GLN A 235 -48.34 -13.87 55.87
N GLY A 236 -49.17 -14.64 55.17
CA GLY A 236 -50.60 -14.42 54.97
C GLY A 236 -51.36 -14.00 56.22
N LEU A 237 -52.25 -13.04 56.03
CA LEU A 237 -53.37 -12.79 56.91
C LEU A 237 -54.27 -14.04 56.87
N ASP A 238 -53.98 -15.03 57.70
CA ASP A 238 -54.78 -16.25 57.83
C ASP A 238 -56.07 -15.93 58.60
N LEU A 239 -57.15 -15.66 57.86
CA LEU A 239 -58.49 -15.47 58.40
C LEU A 239 -59.24 -16.82 58.52
N ALA A 240 -58.66 -17.80 59.22
CA ALA A 240 -59.36 -19.04 59.53
C ALA A 240 -60.29 -18.86 60.74
N ALA A 241 -61.46 -18.25 60.55
CA ALA A 241 -62.57 -18.41 61.48
C ALA A 241 -63.94 -18.32 60.79
N ALA A 242 -64.62 -19.45 60.80
CA ALA A 242 -66.05 -19.65 60.54
C ALA A 242 -66.53 -19.45 59.08
N GLY A 243 -66.39 -20.52 58.27
CA GLY A 243 -67.28 -20.75 57.12
C GLY A 243 -66.64 -20.71 55.73
N GLY A 244 -65.75 -21.66 55.42
CA GLY A 244 -65.67 -22.35 54.12
C GLY A 244 -65.48 -21.59 52.80
N GLY A 245 -65.28 -20.28 52.76
CA GLY A 245 -64.97 -19.52 51.53
C GLY A 245 -63.47 -19.33 51.33
N THR A 246 -62.97 -19.51 50.10
CA THR A 246 -61.56 -19.28 49.79
C THR A 246 -61.40 -17.83 49.32
N LEU A 247 -60.88 -16.96 50.18
CA LEU A 247 -60.53 -15.59 49.78
C LEU A 247 -59.31 -15.62 48.84
N SER A 248 -59.49 -15.10 47.63
CA SER A 248 -58.38 -14.87 46.71
C SER A 248 -57.98 -13.39 46.79
N TYR A 249 -56.70 -13.12 47.06
CA TYR A 249 -56.16 -11.77 47.03
C TYR A 249 -55.09 -11.64 45.95
N SER A 250 -55.10 -10.52 45.24
CA SER A 250 -54.05 -10.14 44.30
C SER A 250 -53.51 -8.77 44.68
N CYS A 251 -52.19 -8.70 44.82
CA CYS A 251 -51.46 -7.45 45.04
C CYS A 251 -50.76 -7.08 43.73
N THR A 252 -51.04 -5.89 43.21
CA THR A 252 -50.49 -5.44 41.92
C THR A 252 -49.91 -4.04 42.07
N MET A 253 -48.66 -3.88 41.64
CA MET A 253 -48.02 -2.57 41.55
C MET A 253 -48.47 -1.90 40.25
N GLN A 254 -49.22 -0.80 40.34
CA GLN A 254 -49.63 -0.05 39.16
C GLN A 254 -48.45 0.73 38.57
N ALA A 255 -48.50 1.04 37.27
CA ALA A 255 -47.47 1.86 36.61
C ALA A 255 -47.34 3.28 37.20
N SER A 256 -48.35 3.73 37.95
CA SER A 256 -48.36 4.97 38.75
C SER A 256 -47.53 4.91 40.03
N GLY A 257 -47.00 3.74 40.40
CA GLY A 257 -46.27 3.51 41.65
C GLY A 257 -47.18 3.29 42.87
N VAL A 258 -48.49 3.17 42.65
CA VAL A 258 -49.48 2.87 43.71
C VAL A 258 -49.62 1.35 43.84
N LEU A 259 -49.54 0.84 45.07
CA LEU A 259 -49.78 -0.56 45.39
C LEU A 259 -51.28 -0.77 45.61
N GLU A 260 -51.92 -1.55 44.74
CA GLU A 260 -53.34 -1.86 44.84
C GLU A 260 -53.52 -3.30 45.35
N LEU A 261 -54.24 -3.44 46.45
CA LEU A 261 -54.63 -4.73 47.03
C LEU A 261 -56.11 -4.96 46.74
N VAL A 262 -56.41 -5.96 45.91
CA VAL A 262 -57.78 -6.38 45.61
C VAL A 262 -58.04 -7.68 46.34
N VAL A 263 -59.09 -7.70 47.17
CA VAL A 263 -59.56 -8.89 47.88
C VAL A 263 -60.91 -9.28 47.30
N MET A 264 -61.01 -10.50 46.79
CA MET A 264 -62.25 -11.06 46.25
C MET A 264 -62.69 -12.25 47.10
N MET A 265 -63.97 -12.26 47.48
CA MET A 265 -64.62 -13.49 47.96
C MET A 265 -64.93 -14.37 46.76
N VAL A 266 -64.49 -15.64 46.82
CA VAL A 266 -64.90 -16.71 45.91
C VAL A 266 -65.68 -17.74 46.70
#